data_AF-A0A6A0H397-F1
#
_entry.id   AF-A0A6A0H397-F1
#
_cell.length_a   1.000
_cell.length_b   1.000
_cell.length_c   1.000
_cell.angle_alpha   90.00
_cell.angle_beta   90.00
_cell.angle_gamma   90.00
#
_symmetry.space_group_name_H-M   'P 1'
#
loop_
_entity.id
_entity.type
_entity.pdbx_description
1 polymer ?
#
loop_
_entity_poly.entity_id
_entity_poly.type
_entity_poly.pdbx_seq_one_letter_code
_entity_poly.pdbx_strand_id
1 'polypeptide(L)' 'MHLPIPVEAFRTQITGKFSPTWDCVGFFTIGIWSGLLASLLAVFILAVGLGMLANIKTMDRFDDPKGKTIFVPNVD' A
#
# COMPACT_ATOMS: atom_id res chain seq x y z
N MET A 1 10.41 5.83 -28.91
CA MET A 1 11.10 6.71 -29.88
C MET A 1 11.83 7.84 -29.14
N HIS A 2 12.84 7.52 -28.34
CA HIS A 2 13.78 8.52 -27.81
C HIS A 2 15.08 7.79 -27.52
N LEU A 3 15.97 7.73 -28.51
CA LEU A 3 17.35 7.39 -28.26
C LEU A 3 18.08 8.74 -28.13
N PRO A 4 18.42 9.21 -26.92
CA PRO A 4 19.22 10.41 -26.78
C PRO A 4 20.61 10.13 -27.34
N ILE A 5 21.11 11.05 -28.16
CA ILE A 5 22.51 11.02 -28.63
C ILE A 5 23.38 11.26 -27.39
N PRO A 6 24.37 10.38 -27.08
CA PRO A 6 25.25 10.61 -25.95
C PRO A 6 26.12 11.84 -26.19
N VAL A 7 26.08 12.81 -25.27
CA VAL A 7 26.86 14.05 -25.29
C VAL A 7 27.84 14.02 -24.13
N GLU A 8 29.12 14.27 -24.42
CA GLU A 8 30.19 14.34 -23.43
C GLU A 8 31.00 15.62 -23.67
N ALA A 9 30.90 16.58 -22.75
CA ALA A 9 31.57 17.88 -22.88
C ALA A 9 33.07 17.79 -22.56
N PHE A 10 33.48 16.91 -21.64
CA PHE A 10 34.87 16.70 -21.26
C PHE A 10 35.26 15.23 -21.44
N ARG A 11 36.16 14.98 -22.40
CA ARG A 11 36.60 13.63 -22.79
C ARG A 11 37.74 13.17 -21.88
N THR A 12 37.54 12.06 -21.17
CA THR A 12 38.58 11.44 -20.32
C THR A 12 39.24 10.21 -20.97
N GLN A 13 38.70 9.70 -22.09
CA GLN A 13 39.15 8.48 -22.79
C GLN A 13 39.85 8.80 -24.13
N ILE A 14 41.02 8.20 -24.38
CA ILE A 14 41.85 8.43 -25.59
C ILE A 14 41.30 7.70 -26.84
N THR A 15 40.48 6.66 -26.65
CA THR A 15 40.00 5.74 -27.72
C THR A 15 38.86 6.30 -28.61
N GLY A 16 38.46 7.56 -28.43
CA GLY A 16 37.45 8.19 -29.32
C GLY A 16 36.00 7.73 -29.11
N LYS A 17 35.76 6.74 -28.23
CA LYS A 17 34.42 6.22 -27.89
C LYS A 17 33.79 7.02 -26.74
N PHE A 18 32.45 7.06 -26.71
CA PHE A 18 31.68 7.59 -25.57
C PHE A 18 31.77 6.62 -24.38
N SER A 19 31.82 7.18 -23.18
CA SER A 19 31.68 6.50 -21.88
C SER A 19 30.26 5.95 -21.71
N PRO A 20 30.04 4.98 -20.81
CA PRO A 20 28.69 4.54 -20.46
C PRO A 20 27.80 5.73 -20.07
N THR A 21 26.57 5.77 -20.59
CA THR A 21 25.61 6.83 -20.33
C THR A 21 25.08 6.75 -18.91
N TRP A 22 24.98 7.90 -18.25
CA TRP A 22 24.18 8.02 -17.04
C TRP A 22 22.74 8.24 -17.45
N ASP A 23 21.98 7.16 -17.50
CA ASP A 23 20.57 7.22 -17.83
C ASP A 23 19.82 7.88 -16.67
N CYS A 24 19.40 9.13 -16.87
CA CYS A 24 18.56 9.90 -15.94
C CYS A 24 17.11 9.37 -15.90
N VAL A 25 16.93 8.05 -15.94
CA VAL A 25 15.64 7.40 -15.79
C VAL A 25 15.29 7.43 -14.31
N GLY A 26 14.48 8.42 -13.92
CA GLY A 26 13.95 8.53 -12.58
C GLY A 26 12.89 7.46 -12.32
N PHE A 27 13.31 6.25 -11.96
CA PHE A 27 12.39 5.22 -11.43
C PHE A 27 11.67 5.71 -10.16
N PHE A 28 12.30 6.63 -9.44
CA PHE A 28 11.95 7.07 -8.11
C PHE A 28 11.87 8.61 -8.05
N THR A 29 11.10 9.21 -8.95
CA THR A 29 10.88 10.67 -8.90
C THR A 29 10.07 11.08 -7.67
N ILE A 30 10.17 12.37 -7.30
CA ILE A 30 9.43 12.95 -6.17
C ILE A 30 7.92 12.68 -6.28
N GLY A 31 7.36 12.71 -7.48
CA GLY A 31 5.94 12.42 -7.71
C GLY A 31 5.58 10.94 -7.51
N ILE A 32 6.45 10.01 -7.92
CA ILE A 32 6.20 8.57 -7.72
C ILE A 32 6.25 8.24 -6.23
N TRP A 33 7.20 8.79 -5.48
CA TRP A 33 7.30 8.56 -4.04
C TRP A 33 6.13 9.13 -3.24
N SER A 34 5.72 10.35 -3.56
CA SER A 34 4.58 10.97 -2.86
C SER A 34 3.28 10.20 -3.11
N GLY A 35 3.07 9.73 -4.35
CA GLY A 35 1.92 8.89 -4.70
C GLY A 35 1.98 7.50 -4.05
N LEU A 36 3.12 6.82 -4.12
CA LEU A 36 3.30 5.49 -3.55
C LEU A 36 3.09 5.50 -2.03
N LEU A 37 3.69 6.45 -1.32
CA LEU A 37 3.57 6.57 0.13
C LEU A 37 2.13 6.91 0.56
N ALA A 38 1.46 7.83 -0.14
CA ALA A 38 0.06 8.16 0.13
C ALA A 38 -0.89 6.97 -0.12
N SER A 39 -0.69 6.23 -1.22
CA SER A 39 -1.49 5.04 -1.53
C SER A 39 -1.29 3.92 -0.50
N LEU A 40 -0.06 3.70 -0.05
CA LEU A 40 0.25 2.71 0.96
C LEU A 40 -0.38 3.05 2.31
N LEU A 41 -0.38 4.34 2.69
CA LEU A 41 -1.08 4.82 3.88
C LEU A 41 -2.60 4.61 3.78
N ALA A 42 -3.19 4.92 2.63
CA ALA A 42 -4.62 4.72 2.41
C ALA A 42 -5.01 3.23 2.50
N VAL A 43 -4.22 2.34 1.89
CA VAL A 43 -4.43 0.89 1.96
C VAL A 43 -4.30 0.39 3.40
N PHE A 44 -3.33 0.89 4.16
CA PHE A 44 -3.15 0.52 5.56
C PHE A 44 -4.39 0.84 6.41
N ILE A 45 -4.93 2.06 6.28
CA ILE A 45 -6.12 2.49 7.01
C ILE A 45 -7.34 1.63 6.61
N LEU A 46 -7.51 1.37 5.32
CA LEU A 46 -8.59 0.50 4.82
C LEU A 46 -8.46 -0.93 5.34
N ALA A 47 -7.26 -1.51 5.34
CA ALA A 47 -7.03 -2.86 5.85
C ALA A 47 -7.36 -2.97 7.34
N VAL A 48 -6.97 -1.97 8.15
CA VAL A 48 -7.32 -1.92 9.58
C VAL A 48 -8.84 -1.82 9.76
N GLY A 49 -9.50 -0.92 9.01
CA GLY A 49 -10.96 -0.76 9.07
C GLY A 49 -11.72 -2.03 8.69
N LEU A 50 -11.32 -2.67 7.59
CA LEU A 50 -11.89 -3.95 7.14
C LEU A 50 -11.61 -5.08 8.15
N GLY A 51 -10.42 -5.10 8.75
CA GLY A 51 -10.08 -6.05 9.81
C GLY A 51 -10.98 -5.92 11.03
N MET A 52 -11.32 -4.70 11.44
CA MET A 52 -12.27 -4.46 12.54
C MET A 52 -13.69 -4.94 12.18
N LEU A 53 -14.13 -4.68 10.95
CA LEU A 53 -15.43 -5.15 10.47
C LEU A 53 -15.51 -6.68 10.40
N ALA A 54 -14.43 -7.34 9.96
CA ALA A 54 -14.37 -8.80 9.88
C ALA A 54 -14.41 -9.49 11.27
N ASN A 55 -13.97 -8.80 12.32
CA ASN A 55 -13.94 -9.33 13.69
C ASN A 55 -15.21 -8.98 14.50
N ILE A 56 -16.27 -8.50 13.87
CA ILE A 56 -17.49 -8.18 14.59
C ILE A 56 -18.17 -9.47 15.08
N LYS A 57 -18.03 -9.77 16.38
CA LYS A 57 -18.68 -10.93 16.99
C LYS A 57 -20.12 -10.56 17.31
N THR A 58 -21.07 -11.16 16.59
CA THR A 58 -22.49 -11.10 16.93
C THR A 58 -22.72 -11.86 18.22
N MET A 59 -23.49 -11.27 19.15
CA MET A 59 -23.70 -11.82 20.48
C MET A 59 -24.42 -13.18 20.42
N ASP A 60 -23.71 -14.22 20.85
CA ASP A 60 -24.14 -15.63 20.86
C ASP A 60 -25.11 -15.96 22.01
N ARG A 61 -25.67 -14.94 22.68
CA ARG A 61 -26.52 -15.11 23.87
C ARG A 61 -27.80 -15.89 23.58
N PHE A 62 -28.25 -15.89 22.33
CA PHE A 62 -29.51 -16.50 21.90
C PHE A 62 -29.31 -17.80 21.08
N ASP A 63 -28.08 -18.11 20.67
CA ASP A 63 -27.74 -19.30 19.88
C ASP A 63 -27.16 -20.43 20.75
N ASP A 64 -26.84 -20.17 22.02
CA ASP A 64 -26.30 -21.15 22.95
C ASP A 64 -27.45 -21.97 23.62
N PRO A 65 -27.74 -23.23 23.20
CA PRO A 65 -28.82 -24.05 23.79
C PRO A 65 -28.52 -24.48 25.24
N LYS A 66 -27.34 -24.14 25.78
CA LYS A 66 -26.94 -24.34 27.17
C LYS A 66 -26.82 -23.03 27.97
N GLY A 67 -27.09 -21.88 27.35
CA GLY A 67 -27.05 -20.57 27.99
C GLY A 67 -28.25 -20.34 28.93
N LYS A 68 -28.06 -19.51 29.97
CA LYS A 68 -29.13 -19.16 30.93
C LYS A 68 -30.37 -18.65 30.17
N THR A 69 -31.45 -19.43 30.20
CA THR A 69 -32.76 -19.03 29.69
C THR A 69 -33.20 -17.76 30.42
N ILE A 70 -33.54 -16.71 29.66
CA ILE A 70 -34.14 -15.50 30.20
C ILE A 70 -35.51 -15.91 30.75
N PHE A 71 -35.63 -15.96 32.08
CA PHE A 71 -36.93 -16.09 32.74
C PHE A 71 -37.62 -14.74 32.69
N VAL A 72 -38.72 -14.66 31.94
CA VAL A 72 -39.64 -13.53 31.97
C VAL A 72 -40.64 -13.82 33.10
N PRO A 73 -40.66 -13.05 34.21
CA PRO A 73 -41.70 -13.21 35.21
C PRO A 73 -43.02 -12.74 34.60
N ASN A 74 -44.01 -13.63 34.54
CA ASN A 74 -45.38 -13.25 34.27
C ASN A 74 -45.87 -12.45 35.48
N VAL A 75 -46.24 -11.20 35.24
CA VAL A 75 -46.89 -10.36 36.25
C VAL A 75 -48.37 -10.60 36.06
N ASP A 76 -48.94 -11.40 36.96
CA ASP A 76 -50.38 -11.41 37.20
C ASP A 76 -50.74 -10.29 38.19
#